data_AF-A0A7K1GI41-F1
#
_entry.id   AF-A0A7K1GI41-F1
#
_cell.length_a   1.000
_cell.length_b   1.000
_cell.length_c   1.000
_cell.angle_alpha   90.00
_cell.angle_beta   90.00
_cell.angle_gamma   90.00
#
_symmetry.space_group_name_H-M   'P 1'
#
loop_
_entity.id
_entity.type
_entity.pdbx_description
1 polymer ?
#
loop_
_entity_poly.entity_id
_entity_poly.type
_entity_poly.pdbx_seq_one_letter_code
_entity_poly.pdbx_strand_id
1 'polypeptide(L)' 'MNKRVYLLTVVSFVVGMVELIIGGILDLIAEDLDVSLGKAGFLITIFSLVFAIAAPILLTMTAHIERKRLTI' A
#
# COMPACT_ATOMS: atom_id res chain seq x y z
N MET A 1 -27.65 -1.11 -0.45
CA MET A 1 -26.23 -0.68 -0.35
C MET A 1 -25.74 -0.24 -1.73
N ASN A 2 -25.00 0.86 -1.82
CA ASN A 2 -24.50 1.39 -3.09
C ASN A 2 -23.36 0.49 -3.63
N LYS A 3 -23.43 0.06 -4.89
CA LYS A 3 -22.40 -0.82 -5.53
C LYS A 3 -20.99 -0.24 -5.43
N ARG A 4 -20.88 1.10 -5.38
CA ARG A 4 -19.61 1.82 -5.20
C ARG A 4 -18.92 1.51 -3.87
N VAL A 5 -19.69 1.29 -2.80
CA VAL A 5 -19.12 0.95 -1.48
C VAL A 5 -18.49 -0.44 -1.52
N TYR A 6 -19.17 -1.43 -2.12
CA TYR A 6 -18.58 -2.75 -2.29
C TYR A 6 -17.28 -2.72 -3.12
N LEU A 7 -17.25 -1.92 -4.18
CA LEU A 7 -16.03 -1.72 -4.98
C LEU A 7 -14.90 -1.14 -4.11
N LEU A 8 -15.16 -0.07 -3.37
CA LEU A 8 -14.17 0.56 -2.49
C LEU A 8 -13.71 -0.39 -1.39
N THR A 9 -14.62 -1.16 -0.78
CA THR A 9 -14.29 -2.17 0.22
C THR A 9 -13.35 -3.23 -0.34
N VAL A 10 -13.63 -3.77 -1.53
CA VAL A 10 -12.76 -4.77 -2.16
C VAL A 10 -11.40 -4.18 -2.48
N VAL A 11 -11.34 -2.96 -3.02
CA VAL A 11 -10.07 -2.28 -3.33
C VAL A 11 -9.26 -2.05 -2.05
N SER A 12 -9.85 -1.47 -1.01
CA SER A 12 -9.16 -1.25 0.27
C SER A 12 -8.72 -2.57 0.92
N PHE A 13 -9.51 -3.63 0.80
CA PHE A 13 -9.16 -4.95 1.30
C PHE A 13 -7.96 -5.55 0.57
N VAL A 14 -7.96 -5.52 -0.78
CA VAL A 14 -6.84 -6.04 -1.59
C VAL A 14 -5.55 -5.27 -1.30
N VAL A 15 -5.63 -3.94 -1.20
CA VAL A 15 -4.46 -3.11 -0.85
C VAL A 15 -3.88 -3.50 0.51
N GLY A 16 -4.72 -3.59 1.55
CA GLY A 16 -4.25 -3.99 2.88
C GLY A 16 -3.72 -5.41 2.93
N MET A 17 -4.28 -6.32 2.12
CA MET A 17 -3.79 -7.69 2.02
C MET A 17 -2.38 -7.74 1.40
N VAL A 18 -2.13 -7.00 0.32
CA VAL A 18 -0.80 -6.94 -0.32
C VAL A 18 0.27 -6.42 0.64
N GLU A 19 -0.04 -5.37 1.41
CA GLU A 19 0.89 -4.81 2.39
C GLU A 19 1.30 -5.82 3.47
N LEU A 20 0.36 -6.66 3.91
CA LEU A 20 0.61 -7.66 4.96
C LEU A 20 1.33 -8.91 4.41
N ILE A 21 1.04 -9.33 3.18
CA ILE A 21 1.65 -10.53 2.59
C ILE A 21 3.16 -10.37 2.40
N ILE A 22 3.63 -9.19 1.95
CA ILE A 22 5.06 -8.97 1.64
C ILE A 22 5.95 -9.27 2.85
N GLY A 23 5.53 -8.92 4.06
CA GLY A 23 6.27 -9.24 5.28
C GLY A 23 6.34 -10.74 5.56
N GLY A 24 5.30 -11.50 5.21
CA GLY A 24 5.23 -12.95 5.43
C GLY A 24 5.95 -13.81 4.38
N ILE A 25 6.15 -13.28 3.17
CA ILE A 25 6.86 -13.98 2.07
C ILE A 25 8.26 -13.41 1.81
N LEU A 26 8.78 -12.57 2.71
CA LEU A 26 10.04 -11.87 2.47
C LEU A 26 11.22 -12.83 2.25
N ASP A 27 11.25 -13.95 2.96
CA ASP A 27 12.26 -14.99 2.81
C ASP A 27 12.23 -15.60 1.40
N LEU A 28 11.03 -15.89 0.87
CA LEU A 28 10.82 -16.39 -0.50
C LEU A 28 11.27 -15.36 -1.54
N ILE A 29 10.96 -14.08 -1.31
CA ILE A 29 11.40 -12.98 -2.18
C ILE A 29 12.94 -12.89 -2.19
N ALA A 30 13.57 -13.04 -1.03
CA ALA A 30 15.03 -13.01 -0.90
C ALA A 30 15.70 -14.18 -1.64
N GLU A 31 15.11 -15.38 -1.54
CA GLU A 31 15.55 -16.58 -2.25
C GLU A 31 15.39 -16.45 -3.77
N ASP A 32 14.23 -15.98 -4.23
CA ASP A 32 13.94 -15.78 -5.67
C ASP A 32 14.84 -14.72 -6.32
N LEU A 33 15.25 -13.70 -5.57
CA LEU A 33 16.11 -12.61 -6.05
C LEU A 33 17.61 -12.87 -5.82
N ASP A 34 17.99 -14.01 -5.22
CA ASP A 34 19.36 -14.36 -4.82
C ASP A 34 20.05 -13.24 -3.99
N VAL A 35 19.28 -12.64 -3.07
CA VAL A 35 19.76 -11.59 -2.15
C VAL A 35 19.66 -12.05 -0.70
N SER A 36 20.50 -11.48 0.16
CA SER A 36 20.38 -11.76 1.59
C SER A 36 19.07 -11.22 2.15
N LEU A 37 18.51 -11.91 3.15
CA LEU A 37 17.29 -11.48 3.84
C LEU A 37 17.39 -10.03 4.37
N GLY A 38 18.57 -9.62 4.84
CA GLY A 38 18.81 -8.24 5.26
C GLY A 38 18.64 -7.20 4.13
N LYS A 39 19.04 -7.53 2.90
CA LYS A 39 18.80 -6.67 1.72
C LYS A 39 17.32 -6.63 1.35
N ALA A 40 16.61 -7.75 1.44
CA ALA A 40 15.15 -7.77 1.25
C ALA A 40 14.43 -6.93 2.32
N GLY A 41 14.88 -6.99 3.58
CA GLY A 41 14.37 -6.14 4.67
C GLY A 41 14.59 -4.64 4.45
N PHE A 42 15.67 -4.24 3.77
CA PHE A 42 15.84 -2.84 3.35
C PHE A 42 14.75 -2.37 2.39
N LEU A 43 14.23 -3.24 1.54
CA LEU A 43 13.13 -2.92 0.63
C LEU A 43 11.87 -2.51 1.42
N ILE A 44 11.52 -3.28 2.47
CA ILE A 44 10.40 -2.96 3.38
C ILE A 44 10.66 -1.65 4.13
N THR A 45 11.89 -1.41 4.57
CA THR A 45 12.27 -0.20 5.30
C THR A 45 12.10 1.05 4.44
N ILE A 46 12.61 1.01 3.21
CA ILE A 46 12.46 2.10 2.24
C ILE A 46 10.99 2.30 1.89
N PHE A 47 10.24 1.23 1.64
CA PHE A 47 8.80 1.29 1.39
C PHE A 47 8.07 2.00 2.54
N SER A 48 8.33 1.61 3.79
CA SER A 48 7.68 2.18 4.97
C SER A 48 8.01 3.67 5.13
N LEU A 49 9.26 4.06 4.87
CA LEU A 49 9.69 5.47 4.91
C LEU A 49 8.99 6.30 3.83
N VAL A 50 8.95 5.79 2.59
CA VAL A 50 8.26 6.43 1.47
C VAL A 50 6.77 6.55 1.78
N PHE A 51 6.15 5.49 2.29
CA PHE A 51 4.73 5.48 2.64
C PHE A 51 4.40 6.48 3.76
N ALA A 52 5.24 6.56 4.79
CA ALA A 52 5.08 7.51 5.90
C ALA A 52 5.09 8.98 5.44
N ILE A 53 5.84 9.28 4.37
CA ILE A 53 5.91 10.63 3.78
C ILE A 53 4.81 10.83 2.72
N ALA A 54 4.59 9.84 1.85
CA ALA A 54 3.63 9.91 0.77
C ALA A 54 2.19 10.00 1.27
N ALA A 55 1.84 9.30 2.36
CA ALA A 55 0.50 9.31 2.92
C ALA A 55 0.01 10.73 3.32
N PRO A 56 0.73 11.51 4.16
CA PRO A 56 0.32 12.88 4.49
C PRO A 56 0.39 13.83 3.29
N ILE A 57 1.35 13.65 2.38
CA ILE A 57 1.44 14.46 1.14
C ILE A 57 0.21 14.22 0.27
N LEU A 58 -0.14 12.97 0.00
CA LEU A 58 -1.33 12.63 -0.79
C LEU A 58 -2.60 13.09 -0.08
N LEU A 59 -2.69 12.95 1.24
CA LEU A 59 -3.84 13.41 2.02
C LEU A 59 -4.01 14.93 1.90
N THR A 60 -2.93 15.71 2.02
CA THR A 60 -2.98 17.18 1.89
C THR A 60 -3.25 17.64 0.46
N MET A 61 -2.63 17.01 -0.55
CA MET A 61 -2.87 17.31 -1.96
C MET A 61 -4.32 16.99 -2.38
N THR A 62 -4.89 15.91 -1.85
CA THR A 62 -6.27 15.50 -2.14
C THR A 62 -7.29 16.16 -1.21
N ALA A 63 -6.87 16.87 -0.15
CA ALA A 63 -7.76 17.52 0.81
C ALA A 63 -8.61 18.64 0.20
N HIS A 64 -8.13 19.29 -0.86
CA HIS A 64 -8.88 20.33 -1.60
C HIS A 64 -9.67 19.79 -2.79
N ILE A 65 -9.56 18.50 -3.10
CA ILE A 65 -10.47 17.85 -4.03
C ILE A 65 -11.80 17.67 -3.31
N GLU A 66 -12.84 18.38 -3.74
CA GLU A 66 -14.18 18.24 -3.20
C GLU A 66 -14.54 16.76 -3.07
N ARG A 67 -14.80 16.28 -1.84
CA ARG A 67 -15.24 14.91 -1.55
C ARG A 67 -16.45 14.46 -2.42
N LYS A 68 -17.18 15.41 -3.01
CA LYS A 68 -18.32 15.20 -3.92
C LYS A 68 -17.97 14.94 -5.40
N ARG A 69 -16.74 15.20 -5.86
CA ARG A 69 -16.30 14.89 -7.25
C ARG A 69 -15.46 13.61 -7.40
N LEU A 70 -15.27 12.84 -6.32
CA LEU A 70 -14.59 11.54 -6.36
C LEU A 70 -15.54 10.33 -6.42
N THR A 71 -16.84 10.57 -6.40
CA THR A 71 -17.80 9.66 -7.01
C THR A 71 -18.29 10.30 -8.30
N ILE A 72 -18.14 9.59 -9.42
CA ILE A 72 -18.78 9.90 -10.71
C ILE A 72 -20.21 10.40 -10.49
#